data_AF-A0A3M1FB27-F1
#
_entry.id   AF-A0A3M1FB27-F1
#
_cell.length_a   1.000
_cell.length_b   1.000
_cell.length_c   1.000
_cell.angle_alpha   90.00
_cell.angle_beta   90.00
_cell.angle_gamma   90.00
#
_symmetry.space_group_name_H-M   'P 1'
#
loop_
_entity.id
_entity.type
_entity.pdbx_description
1 polymer ?
#
loop_
_entity_poly.entity_id
_entity_poly.type
_entity_poly.pdbx_seq_one_letter_code
_entity_poly.pdbx_strand_id
1 'polypeptide(L)'
;MKTQLYLVITLLLLLNGCVSSIDPNAKYYNFNLVLNAAGVNKEEFVSHIRQNIQNTNDLYIKAENYLILGRVTNDTTLVDVASDYFAKQVEFVKDREQKALLYETLASLLGSKYYHLRAAIEWKLLDNKFRYQLNKQLAMGKMPKLKFETSEVKQNYSLLKENAKELRIGNSDFILTDKDKIVSQVDRVTRDWLSYQIQEPKSNILLNIFSEGLTYPKSELYPEIGWHEGGRVKEIVAKLKLERDVATGTIVAKKGGKWYAPNEDGVFMFEVPIDKVSYPTLRPFSENLAMIVDTHGMNMVVSQAIKKNATVVIACCDHPGKIKAAKYLSDKGVKVICNTDRFLPLIIGSGANVLGSAPFEYENDKILFGDRPVTLHKGQMVVVTDYDSTKYALWYYDTPKRYFDKLQEVTGVNLNVTVVKLNDFGEMNNVIKVAEKEGAKVIGVRVFNRDDYENVKAWLEKNINNKAILFHSEAYPYGYMIAREFATQTSFDDINPVVL
;
A
#
# COMPACT_ATOMS: atom_id res chain seq x y z
N MET A 1 -12.81 -13.61 -49.07
CA MET A 1 -11.97 -13.21 -47.92
C MET A 1 -11.37 -11.80 -48.04
N LYS A 2 -10.84 -11.36 -49.19
CA LYS A 2 -10.27 -9.99 -49.32
C LYS A 2 -11.31 -8.86 -49.17
N THR A 3 -12.55 -9.07 -49.60
CA THR A 3 -13.63 -8.06 -49.56
C THR A 3 -14.21 -7.82 -48.15
N GLN A 4 -14.16 -8.81 -47.25
CA GLN A 4 -14.55 -8.63 -45.85
C GLN A 4 -13.51 -7.84 -45.04
N LEU A 5 -12.23 -7.90 -45.42
CA LEU A 5 -11.16 -7.16 -44.76
C LEU A 5 -11.24 -5.66 -45.05
N TYR A 6 -11.58 -5.28 -46.30
CA TYR A 6 -11.78 -3.88 -46.68
C TYR A 6 -12.99 -3.26 -45.98
N LEU A 7 -14.10 -4.00 -45.84
CA LEU A 7 -15.28 -3.49 -45.14
C LEU A 7 -15.00 -3.19 -43.65
N VAL A 8 -14.16 -4.00 -42.99
CA VAL A 8 -13.75 -3.78 -41.60
C VAL A 8 -12.82 -2.57 -41.48
N ILE A 9 -11.92 -2.35 -42.43
CA ILE A 9 -11.01 -1.19 -42.44
C ILE A 9 -11.78 0.11 -42.72
N THR A 10 -12.76 0.09 -43.62
CA THR A 10 -13.60 1.27 -43.91
C THR A 10 -14.55 1.61 -42.76
N LEU A 11 -15.07 0.60 -42.03
CA LEU A 11 -15.87 0.82 -40.82
C LEU A 11 -15.03 1.36 -39.64
N LEU A 12 -13.75 0.96 -39.56
CA LEU A 12 -12.76 1.50 -38.61
C LEU A 12 -12.41 2.96 -38.89
N LEU A 13 -12.32 3.36 -40.16
CA LEU A 13 -12.07 4.75 -40.56
C LEU A 13 -13.27 5.68 -40.31
N LEU A 14 -14.50 5.17 -40.46
CA LEU A 14 -15.72 5.93 -40.16
C LEU A 14 -15.99 6.11 -38.65
N LEU A 15 -15.33 5.35 -37.78
CA LEU A 15 -15.38 5.51 -36.32
C LEU A 15 -14.35 6.53 -35.77
N ASN A 16 -13.45 7.05 -36.62
CA ASN A 16 -12.45 8.06 -36.24
C ASN A 16 -12.94 9.52 -36.43
N GLY A 17 -14.18 9.73 -36.89
CA GLY A 17 -14.73 11.04 -37.22
C GLY A 17 -15.40 11.78 -36.06
N CYS A 18 -14.71 11.93 -34.93
CA CYS A 18 -14.91 12.96 -33.91
C CYS A 18 -13.92 12.63 -32.80
N VAL A 19 -12.80 13.35 -32.71
CA VAL A 19 -11.92 13.25 -31.54
C VAL A 19 -12.72 13.75 -30.36
N SER A 20 -13.23 12.82 -29.55
CA SER A 20 -13.75 13.12 -28.22
C SER A 20 -12.66 13.86 -27.45
N SER A 21 -13.04 14.81 -26.59
CA SER A 21 -12.12 15.52 -25.71
C SER A 21 -11.10 14.55 -25.08
N ILE A 22 -9.80 14.87 -25.17
CA ILE A 22 -8.72 14.11 -24.52
C ILE A 22 -8.97 14.07 -23.01
N ASP A 23 -8.72 12.91 -22.41
CA ASP A 23 -8.98 12.57 -21.01
C ASP A 23 -10.40 12.95 -20.57
N PRO A 24 -11.44 12.44 -21.27
CA PRO A 24 -12.82 12.96 -21.17
C PRO A 24 -13.43 12.81 -19.76
N ASN A 25 -12.85 11.92 -18.95
CA ASN A 25 -13.31 11.61 -17.60
C ASN A 25 -12.46 12.27 -16.49
N ALA A 26 -11.34 12.93 -16.81
CA ALA A 26 -10.49 13.60 -15.81
C ALA A 26 -11.24 14.65 -14.99
N LYS A 27 -12.23 15.33 -15.59
CA LYS A 27 -13.04 16.37 -14.95
C LYS A 27 -13.77 15.94 -13.66
N TYR A 28 -13.92 14.64 -13.44
CA TYR A 28 -14.57 14.09 -12.23
C TYR A 28 -13.61 13.88 -11.05
N TYR A 29 -12.31 14.14 -11.24
CA TYR A 29 -11.26 13.81 -10.29
C TYR A 29 -10.43 15.06 -9.94
N ASN A 30 -9.98 15.12 -8.69
CA ASN A 30 -9.06 16.16 -8.23
C ASN A 30 -7.65 15.58 -8.11
N PHE A 31 -6.83 15.78 -9.16
CA PHE A 31 -5.44 15.30 -9.21
C PHE A 31 -4.46 16.15 -8.39
N ASN A 32 -4.89 17.29 -7.85
CA ASN A 32 -4.08 18.11 -6.95
C ASN A 32 -4.34 17.77 -5.47
N LEU A 33 -5.33 16.90 -5.16
CA LEU A 33 -5.71 16.59 -3.78
C LEU A 33 -4.53 16.12 -2.94
N VAL A 34 -3.78 15.13 -3.45
CA VAL A 34 -2.66 14.52 -2.71
C VAL A 34 -1.48 15.47 -2.60
N LEU A 35 -1.16 16.18 -3.71
CA LEU A 35 -0.09 17.18 -3.73
C LEU A 35 -0.33 18.28 -2.68
N ASN A 36 -1.57 18.79 -2.61
CA ASN A 36 -1.97 19.79 -1.63
C ASN A 36 -1.95 19.25 -0.20
N ALA A 37 -2.48 18.03 0.01
CA ALA A 37 -2.51 17.40 1.33
C ALA A 37 -1.10 17.11 1.88
N ALA A 38 -0.16 16.77 1.00
CA ALA A 38 1.25 16.55 1.36
C ALA A 38 2.04 17.86 1.54
N GLY A 39 1.44 19.03 1.24
CA GLY A 39 2.14 20.32 1.34
C GLY A 39 3.27 20.50 0.32
N VAL A 40 3.26 19.74 -0.78
CA VAL A 40 4.31 19.80 -1.80
C VAL A 40 4.19 21.11 -2.60
N ASN A 41 5.32 21.80 -2.78
CA ASN A 41 5.37 22.99 -3.64
C ASN A 41 5.10 22.58 -5.10
N LYS A 42 3.96 23.03 -5.64
CA LYS A 42 3.52 22.66 -6.99
C LYS A 42 4.47 23.11 -8.09
N GLU A 43 5.08 24.28 -7.97
CA GLU A 43 5.99 24.82 -8.98
C GLU A 43 7.28 24.01 -9.04
N GLU A 44 7.84 23.70 -7.87
CA GLU A 44 9.00 22.83 -7.74
C GLU A 44 8.70 21.42 -8.26
N PHE A 45 7.54 20.87 -7.93
CA PHE A 45 7.09 19.57 -8.42
C PHE A 45 7.01 19.54 -9.96
N VAL A 46 6.37 20.55 -10.56
CA VAL A 46 6.27 20.70 -12.01
C VAL A 46 7.65 20.82 -12.66
N SER A 47 8.56 21.57 -12.05
CA SER A 47 9.94 21.72 -12.55
C SER A 47 10.68 20.38 -12.59
N HIS A 48 10.62 19.59 -11.52
CA HIS A 48 11.25 18.26 -11.45
C HIS A 48 10.67 17.28 -12.49
N ILE A 49 9.34 17.25 -12.67
CA ILE A 49 8.73 16.39 -13.69
C ILE A 49 9.18 16.77 -15.10
N ARG A 50 9.31 18.07 -15.41
CA ARG A 50 9.86 18.53 -16.71
C ARG A 50 11.31 18.08 -16.91
N GLN A 51 12.13 18.17 -15.87
CA GLN A 51 13.50 17.69 -15.91
C GLN A 51 13.56 16.17 -16.15
N ASN A 52 12.69 15.39 -15.48
CA ASN A 52 12.60 13.94 -15.68
C ASN A 52 12.26 13.57 -17.14
N ILE A 53 11.34 14.31 -17.78
CA ILE A 53 10.97 14.11 -19.19
C ILE A 53 12.20 14.29 -20.11
N GLN A 54 13.03 15.29 -19.82
CA GLN A 54 14.24 15.58 -20.61
C GLN A 54 15.34 14.53 -20.39
N ASN A 55 15.43 13.98 -19.18
CA ASN A 55 16.52 13.09 -18.78
C ASN A 55 16.31 11.61 -19.10
N THR A 56 15.09 11.20 -19.44
CA THR A 56 14.78 9.80 -19.76
C THR A 56 14.69 9.57 -21.26
N ASN A 57 15.01 8.35 -21.71
CA ASN A 57 14.70 7.87 -23.06
C ASN A 57 13.63 6.77 -23.08
N ASP A 58 13.18 6.33 -21.91
CA ASP A 58 12.14 5.32 -21.79
C ASP A 58 10.77 5.92 -22.14
N LEU A 59 10.09 5.32 -23.12
CA LEU A 59 8.81 5.82 -23.64
C LEU A 59 7.71 5.78 -22.58
N TYR A 60 7.69 4.75 -21.73
CA TYR A 60 6.70 4.60 -20.68
C TYR A 60 6.90 5.67 -19.60
N ILE A 61 8.16 5.89 -19.17
CA ILE A 61 8.49 6.95 -18.20
C ILE A 61 8.13 8.33 -18.77
N LYS A 62 8.42 8.60 -20.06
CA LYS A 62 7.97 9.85 -20.71
C LYS A 62 6.46 9.99 -20.66
N ALA A 63 5.73 8.96 -21.08
CA ALA A 63 4.26 8.97 -21.13
C ALA A 63 3.65 9.28 -19.75
N GLU A 64 4.11 8.61 -18.70
CA GLU A 64 3.64 8.85 -17.33
C GLU A 64 3.96 10.27 -16.85
N ASN A 65 5.18 10.77 -17.05
CA ASN A 65 5.53 12.12 -16.63
C ASN A 65 4.72 13.19 -17.39
N TYR A 66 4.49 13.02 -18.70
CA TYR A 66 3.61 13.91 -19.46
C TYR A 66 2.17 13.87 -18.95
N LEU A 67 1.65 12.67 -18.63
CA LEU A 67 0.31 12.52 -18.07
C LEU A 67 0.17 13.21 -16.72
N ILE A 68 1.14 12.98 -15.82
CA ILE A 68 1.18 13.62 -14.50
C ILE A 68 1.21 15.13 -14.65
N LEU A 69 2.13 15.63 -15.48
CA LEU A 69 2.29 17.06 -15.71
C LEU A 69 0.98 17.66 -16.27
N GLY A 70 0.43 17.08 -17.34
CA GLY A 70 -0.81 17.57 -17.96
C GLY A 70 -1.99 17.61 -17.00
N ARG A 71 -2.13 16.63 -16.11
CA ARG A 71 -3.21 16.63 -15.11
C ARG A 71 -3.00 17.59 -13.95
N VAL A 72 -1.77 17.75 -13.48
CA VAL A 72 -1.45 18.69 -12.40
C VAL A 72 -1.57 20.13 -12.90
N THR A 73 -1.21 20.41 -14.16
CA THR A 73 -1.29 21.75 -14.78
C THR A 73 -2.58 22.00 -15.55
N ASN A 74 -3.50 21.03 -15.65
CA ASN A 74 -4.70 21.09 -16.50
C ASN A 74 -4.40 21.39 -17.98
N ASP A 75 -3.28 20.87 -18.50
CA ASP A 75 -2.87 21.02 -19.90
C ASP A 75 -3.16 19.75 -20.70
N THR A 76 -4.23 19.81 -21.50
CA THR A 76 -4.67 18.66 -22.33
C THR A 76 -3.72 18.34 -23.47
N THR A 77 -2.88 19.28 -23.91
CA THR A 77 -1.85 19.05 -24.94
C THR A 77 -0.80 18.07 -24.43
N LEU A 78 -0.41 18.20 -23.16
CA LEU A 78 0.55 17.27 -22.54
C LEU A 78 -0.06 15.88 -22.35
N VAL A 79 -1.35 15.79 -22.08
CA VAL A 79 -2.06 14.50 -22.01
C VAL A 79 -2.15 13.85 -23.40
N ASP A 80 -2.31 14.63 -24.46
CA ASP A 80 -2.25 14.14 -25.85
C ASP A 80 -0.88 13.51 -26.14
N VAL A 81 0.19 14.25 -25.83
CA VAL A 81 1.56 13.77 -25.98
C VAL A 81 1.81 12.51 -25.16
N ALA A 82 1.28 12.42 -23.94
CA ALA A 82 1.33 11.19 -23.15
C ALA A 82 0.68 10.00 -23.87
N SER A 83 -0.49 10.23 -24.49
CA SER A 83 -1.22 9.19 -25.22
C SER A 83 -0.42 8.68 -26.43
N ASP A 84 0.27 9.55 -27.16
CA ASP A 84 1.17 9.17 -28.25
C ASP A 84 2.34 8.30 -27.78
N TYR A 85 2.96 8.64 -26.66
CA TYR A 85 4.02 7.83 -26.08
C TYR A 85 3.51 6.47 -25.61
N PHE A 86 2.32 6.38 -24.98
CA PHE A 86 1.71 5.11 -24.65
C PHE A 86 1.38 4.27 -25.88
N ALA A 87 0.88 4.89 -26.96
CA ALA A 87 0.57 4.21 -28.22
C ALA A 87 1.84 3.59 -28.83
N LYS A 88 2.95 4.34 -28.86
CA LYS A 88 4.26 3.81 -29.28
C LYS A 88 4.72 2.67 -28.37
N GLN A 89 4.60 2.82 -27.05
CA GLN A 89 5.04 1.79 -26.10
C GLN A 89 4.32 0.44 -26.30
N VAL A 90 3.03 0.44 -26.64
CA VAL A 90 2.24 -0.78 -26.92
C VAL A 90 2.86 -1.64 -28.02
N GLU A 91 3.53 -1.03 -29.00
CA GLU A 91 4.14 -1.74 -30.13
C GLU A 91 5.35 -2.59 -29.70
N PHE A 92 6.07 -2.15 -28.67
CA PHE A 92 7.28 -2.81 -28.16
C PHE A 92 7.01 -3.83 -27.06
N VAL A 93 5.87 -3.72 -26.36
CA VAL A 93 5.53 -4.61 -25.25
C VAL A 93 5.11 -6.01 -25.74
N LYS A 94 5.83 -7.01 -25.23
CA LYS A 94 5.57 -8.44 -25.46
C LYS A 94 4.72 -9.08 -24.36
N ASP A 95 4.83 -8.61 -23.12
CA ASP A 95 4.02 -9.10 -22.00
C ASP A 95 2.55 -8.75 -22.25
N ARG A 96 1.69 -9.78 -22.26
CA ARG A 96 0.26 -9.59 -22.61
C ARG A 96 -0.48 -8.78 -21.56
N GLU A 97 -0.16 -8.96 -20.29
CA GLU A 97 -0.81 -8.23 -19.20
C GLU A 97 -0.46 -6.74 -19.29
N GLN A 98 0.82 -6.41 -19.44
CA GLN A 98 1.27 -5.04 -19.67
C GLN A 98 0.64 -4.44 -20.94
N LYS A 99 0.54 -5.23 -22.02
CA LYS A 99 -0.13 -4.79 -23.25
C LYS A 99 -1.61 -4.48 -23.05
N ALA A 100 -2.32 -5.32 -22.28
CA ALA A 100 -3.72 -5.09 -21.91
C ALA A 100 -3.89 -3.80 -21.11
N LEU A 101 -3.03 -3.56 -20.12
CA LEU A 101 -3.03 -2.35 -19.28
C LEU A 101 -2.74 -1.07 -20.09
N LEU A 102 -1.85 -1.15 -21.07
CA LEU A 102 -1.58 -0.03 -21.97
C LEU A 102 -2.77 0.26 -22.90
N TYR A 103 -3.45 -0.78 -23.42
CA TYR A 103 -4.69 -0.58 -24.16
C TYR A 103 -5.79 0.06 -23.29
N GLU A 104 -5.90 -0.33 -22.03
CA GLU A 104 -6.84 0.32 -21.09
C GLU A 104 -6.46 1.77 -20.80
N THR A 105 -5.15 2.05 -20.69
CA THR A 105 -4.65 3.42 -20.58
C THR A 105 -5.09 4.26 -21.78
N LEU A 106 -4.86 3.78 -23.00
CA LEU A 106 -5.26 4.50 -24.21
C LEU A 106 -6.79 4.64 -24.32
N ALA A 107 -7.55 3.63 -23.89
CA ALA A 107 -9.01 3.71 -23.84
C ALA A 107 -9.50 4.79 -22.88
N SER A 108 -8.86 4.92 -21.71
CA SER A 108 -9.14 5.97 -20.73
C SER A 108 -8.80 7.36 -21.25
N LEU A 109 -7.58 7.55 -21.77
CA LEU A 109 -7.11 8.87 -22.22
C LEU A 109 -7.83 9.35 -23.47
N LEU A 110 -8.21 8.46 -24.38
CA LEU A 110 -8.81 8.82 -25.67
C LEU A 110 -10.32 8.61 -25.73
N GLY A 111 -10.95 8.09 -24.66
CA GLY A 111 -12.37 7.71 -24.68
C GLY A 111 -12.70 6.63 -25.73
N SER A 112 -11.71 5.83 -26.13
CA SER A 112 -11.78 5.02 -27.34
C SER A 112 -12.35 3.62 -27.09
N LYS A 113 -13.50 3.36 -27.72
CA LYS A 113 -14.11 2.01 -27.79
C LYS A 113 -13.19 0.97 -28.44
N TYR A 114 -12.39 1.39 -29.41
CA TYR A 114 -11.42 0.51 -30.09
C TYR A 114 -10.39 -0.03 -29.10
N TYR A 115 -9.81 0.83 -28.27
CA TYR A 115 -8.79 0.39 -27.31
C TYR A 115 -9.38 -0.49 -26.19
N HIS A 116 -10.63 -0.26 -25.77
CA HIS A 116 -11.33 -1.24 -24.91
C HIS A 116 -11.47 -2.62 -25.59
N LEU A 117 -11.82 -2.67 -26.87
CA LEU A 117 -11.90 -3.95 -27.60
C LEU A 117 -10.53 -4.66 -27.67
N ARG A 118 -9.45 -3.91 -27.89
CA ARG A 118 -8.08 -4.44 -27.89
C ARG A 118 -7.68 -4.99 -26.51
N ALA A 119 -7.96 -4.24 -25.44
CA ALA A 119 -7.74 -4.71 -24.07
C ALA A 119 -8.54 -5.99 -23.77
N ALA A 120 -9.81 -6.05 -24.20
CA ALA A 120 -10.64 -7.23 -24.02
C ALA A 120 -10.02 -8.47 -24.66
N ILE A 121 -9.45 -8.36 -25.86
CA ILE A 121 -8.77 -9.48 -26.54
C ILE A 121 -7.59 -9.99 -25.72
N GLU A 122 -6.71 -9.09 -25.25
CA GLU A 122 -5.55 -9.50 -24.44
C GLU A 122 -5.98 -10.15 -23.11
N TRP A 123 -6.98 -9.59 -22.42
CA TRP A 123 -7.51 -10.19 -21.20
C TRP A 123 -8.16 -11.55 -21.41
N LYS A 124 -8.81 -11.78 -22.56
CA LYS A 124 -9.34 -13.10 -22.92
C LYS A 124 -8.22 -14.13 -23.09
N LEU A 125 -7.10 -13.72 -23.68
CA LEU A 125 -5.93 -14.59 -23.88
C LEU A 125 -5.20 -14.90 -22.56
N LEU A 126 -5.37 -14.06 -21.55
CA LEU A 126 -4.90 -14.25 -20.17
C LEU A 126 -5.92 -14.99 -19.27
N ASP A 127 -7.01 -15.51 -19.84
CA ASP A 127 -8.15 -16.12 -19.13
C ASP A 127 -8.77 -15.23 -18.02
N ASN A 128 -8.63 -13.90 -18.13
CA ASN A 128 -9.20 -12.97 -17.18
C ASN A 128 -10.64 -12.60 -17.60
N LYS A 129 -11.58 -13.53 -17.35
CA LYS A 129 -12.99 -13.42 -17.76
C LYS A 129 -13.65 -12.12 -17.29
N PHE A 130 -13.38 -11.68 -16.06
CA PHE A 130 -13.91 -10.43 -15.52
C PHE A 130 -13.45 -9.21 -16.34
N ARG A 131 -12.13 -9.02 -16.52
CA ARG A 131 -11.58 -7.88 -17.27
C ARG A 131 -11.97 -7.94 -18.75
N TYR A 132 -12.07 -9.13 -19.33
CA TYR A 132 -12.59 -9.32 -20.69
C TYR A 132 -14.02 -8.78 -20.83
N GLN A 133 -14.94 -9.20 -19.97
CA GLN A 133 -16.35 -8.79 -20.04
C GLN A 133 -16.54 -7.31 -19.75
N LEU A 134 -15.78 -6.76 -18.79
CA LEU A 134 -15.78 -5.33 -18.48
C LEU A 134 -15.40 -4.50 -19.71
N ASN A 135 -14.27 -4.80 -20.34
CA ASN A 135 -13.81 -4.04 -21.51
C ASN A 135 -14.70 -4.25 -22.73
N LYS A 136 -15.24 -5.46 -22.93
CA LYS A 136 -16.21 -5.72 -24.00
C LYS A 136 -17.45 -4.84 -23.85
N GLN A 137 -17.99 -4.68 -22.65
CA GLN A 137 -19.16 -3.83 -22.40
C GLN A 137 -18.83 -2.35 -22.64
N LEU A 138 -17.69 -1.87 -22.14
CA LEU A 138 -17.23 -0.50 -22.38
C LEU A 138 -17.01 -0.21 -23.88
N ALA A 139 -16.43 -1.15 -24.64
CA ALA A 139 -16.29 -1.05 -26.09
C ALA A 139 -17.65 -0.95 -26.82
N MET A 140 -18.71 -1.54 -26.25
CA MET A 140 -20.08 -1.42 -26.75
C MET A 140 -20.81 -0.15 -26.27
N GLY A 141 -20.14 0.72 -25.51
CA GLY A 141 -20.75 1.90 -24.89
C GLY A 141 -21.73 1.57 -23.76
N LYS A 142 -21.59 0.39 -23.12
CA LYS A 142 -22.45 -0.06 -22.04
C LYS A 142 -21.68 -0.02 -20.71
N MET A 143 -22.31 0.54 -19.67
CA MET A 143 -21.76 0.47 -18.33
C MET A 143 -21.88 -0.96 -17.78
N PRO A 144 -20.80 -1.52 -17.22
CA PRO A 144 -20.82 -2.87 -16.70
C PRO A 144 -21.71 -3.01 -15.46
N LYS A 145 -22.42 -4.13 -15.35
CA LYS A 145 -23.16 -4.50 -14.12
C LYS A 145 -22.18 -5.04 -13.08
N LEU A 146 -21.85 -4.23 -12.08
CA LEU A 146 -20.87 -4.56 -11.05
C LEU A 146 -21.57 -5.12 -9.80
N LYS A 147 -20.92 -6.08 -9.13
CA LYS A 147 -21.36 -6.64 -7.85
C LYS A 147 -20.58 -6.01 -6.72
N PHE A 148 -21.24 -5.72 -5.60
CA PHE A 148 -20.61 -5.12 -4.43
C PHE A 148 -20.95 -5.88 -3.15
N GLU A 149 -19.97 -6.04 -2.27
CA GLU A 149 -20.14 -6.61 -0.93
C GLU A 149 -19.45 -5.69 0.11
N THR A 150 -20.22 -4.76 0.65
CA THR A 150 -19.71 -3.69 1.51
C THR A 150 -19.87 -3.99 3.01
N SER A 151 -20.07 -5.25 3.38
CA SER A 151 -20.08 -5.70 4.77
C SER A 151 -18.75 -5.36 5.46
N GLU A 152 -18.82 -4.96 6.71
CA GLU A 152 -17.61 -4.76 7.52
C GLU A 152 -17.00 -6.11 7.94
N VAL A 153 -15.73 -6.08 8.33
CA VAL A 153 -15.08 -7.26 8.89
C VAL A 153 -15.77 -7.60 10.21
N LYS A 154 -16.39 -8.79 10.27
CA LYS A 154 -16.94 -9.28 11.53
C LYS A 154 -15.80 -9.55 12.49
N GLN A 155 -15.86 -8.94 13.66
CA GLN A 155 -14.93 -9.22 14.74
C GLN A 155 -15.33 -10.54 15.41
N ASN A 156 -14.32 -11.33 15.78
CA ASN A 156 -14.52 -12.54 16.56
C ASN A 156 -13.95 -12.30 17.96
N TYR A 157 -14.82 -12.28 18.97
CA TYR A 157 -14.43 -12.07 20.37
C TYR A 157 -14.06 -13.39 21.08
N SER A 158 -13.60 -14.39 20.33
CA SER A 158 -13.33 -15.73 20.86
C SER A 158 -12.18 -15.81 21.88
N LEU A 159 -11.47 -14.71 22.14
CA LEU A 159 -10.35 -14.64 23.08
C LEU A 159 -10.72 -14.12 24.48
N LEU A 160 -11.97 -13.73 24.73
CA LEU A 160 -12.40 -13.32 26.06
C LEU A 160 -12.29 -14.51 27.03
N LYS A 161 -11.42 -14.38 28.04
CA LYS A 161 -11.30 -15.37 29.12
C LYS A 161 -11.60 -14.72 30.45
N GLU A 162 -12.61 -15.26 31.14
CA GLU A 162 -12.84 -14.92 32.54
C GLU A 162 -11.61 -15.30 33.37
N ASN A 163 -11.12 -14.36 34.19
CA ASN A 163 -9.97 -14.52 35.09
C ASN A 163 -8.58 -14.60 34.44
N ALA A 164 -8.42 -14.17 33.19
CA ALA A 164 -7.11 -14.01 32.58
C ALA A 164 -6.21 -13.10 33.45
N LYS A 165 -4.99 -13.57 33.74
CA LYS A 165 -4.02 -12.84 34.56
C LYS A 165 -2.90 -12.24 33.73
N GLU A 166 -2.62 -12.87 32.60
CA GLU A 166 -1.48 -12.53 31.75
C GLU A 166 -1.87 -12.58 30.28
N LEU A 167 -1.12 -11.81 29.51
CA LEU A 167 -1.28 -11.67 28.09
C LEU A 167 0.09 -11.72 27.44
N ARG A 168 0.29 -12.64 26.50
CA ARG A 168 1.54 -12.72 25.75
C ARG A 168 1.28 -12.27 24.32
N ILE A 169 1.96 -11.22 23.90
CA ILE A 169 1.95 -10.69 22.53
C ILE A 169 3.30 -10.96 21.85
N GLY A 170 3.35 -10.85 20.52
CA GLY A 170 4.58 -11.01 19.74
C GLY A 170 4.97 -12.47 19.51
N ASN A 171 4.07 -13.43 19.74
CA ASN A 171 4.37 -14.86 19.53
C ASN A 171 4.13 -15.29 18.08
N SER A 172 3.33 -14.53 17.32
CA SER A 172 3.07 -14.88 15.93
C SER A 172 4.36 -14.82 15.12
N ASP A 173 4.52 -15.77 14.20
CA ASP A 173 5.66 -15.83 13.32
C ASP A 173 5.28 -16.29 11.91
N PHE A 174 6.09 -15.91 10.93
CA PHE A 174 6.11 -16.55 9.61
C PHE A 174 7.53 -16.98 9.27
N ILE A 175 7.64 -18.13 8.61
CA ILE A 175 8.86 -18.52 7.94
C ILE A 175 8.69 -18.32 6.44
N LEU A 176 9.60 -17.54 5.84
CA LEU A 176 9.75 -17.44 4.39
C LEU A 176 10.93 -18.28 3.92
N THR A 177 10.75 -18.93 2.77
CA THR A 177 11.73 -19.80 2.11
C THR A 177 11.79 -19.47 0.63
N ASP A 178 12.81 -19.98 -0.07
CA ASP A 178 12.98 -19.85 -1.53
C ASP A 178 11.77 -20.33 -2.38
N LYS A 179 10.85 -21.09 -1.79
CA LYS A 179 9.61 -21.56 -2.41
C LYS A 179 8.45 -20.56 -2.36
N ASP A 180 8.60 -19.49 -1.58
CA ASP A 180 7.55 -18.48 -1.46
C ASP A 180 7.53 -17.55 -2.67
N LYS A 181 6.31 -17.16 -3.08
CA LYS A 181 6.08 -16.20 -4.15
C LYS A 181 5.46 -14.92 -3.58
N ILE A 182 6.18 -13.81 -3.74
CA ILE A 182 5.76 -12.50 -3.23
C ILE A 182 4.93 -11.77 -4.29
N VAL A 183 3.80 -11.22 -3.87
CA VAL A 183 3.12 -10.15 -4.60
C VAL A 183 3.10 -8.88 -3.75
N SER A 184 3.57 -7.77 -4.31
CA SER A 184 3.55 -6.47 -3.63
C SER A 184 2.62 -5.46 -4.31
N GLN A 185 2.34 -4.36 -3.60
CA GLN A 185 1.83 -3.14 -4.22
C GLN A 185 2.88 -2.50 -5.15
N VAL A 186 2.46 -1.47 -5.90
CA VAL A 186 3.33 -0.69 -6.81
C VAL A 186 3.90 0.54 -6.11
N ASP A 187 3.01 1.34 -5.53
CA ASP A 187 3.37 2.61 -4.89
C ASP A 187 4.34 2.36 -3.74
N ARG A 188 5.40 3.16 -3.62
CA ARG A 188 6.47 3.00 -2.60
C ARG A 188 7.25 1.68 -2.65
N VAL A 189 7.10 0.90 -3.71
CA VAL A 189 7.81 -0.37 -3.91
C VAL A 189 8.58 -0.39 -5.23
N THR A 190 7.89 -0.17 -6.35
CA THR A 190 8.54 -0.01 -7.65
C THR A 190 8.58 1.43 -8.07
N ARG A 191 7.53 2.20 -7.83
CA ARG A 191 7.49 3.61 -8.23
C ARG A 191 6.77 4.42 -7.18
N ASP A 192 7.07 5.71 -7.19
CA ASP A 192 6.32 6.71 -6.44
C ASP A 192 6.31 8.00 -7.24
N TRP A 193 5.12 8.41 -7.64
CA TRP A 193 4.92 9.62 -8.42
C TRP A 193 5.16 10.89 -7.61
N LEU A 194 4.96 10.84 -6.28
CA LEU A 194 5.13 12.00 -5.42
C LEU A 194 6.61 12.31 -5.18
N SER A 195 7.45 11.27 -5.04
CA SER A 195 8.92 11.37 -4.97
C SER A 195 9.62 11.47 -6.33
N TYR A 196 8.89 11.69 -7.43
CA TYR A 196 9.44 11.75 -8.80
C TYR A 196 10.09 10.45 -9.31
N GLN A 197 9.92 9.33 -8.61
CA GLN A 197 10.52 8.03 -8.93
C GLN A 197 9.56 7.23 -9.83
N ILE A 198 9.40 7.70 -11.06
CA ILE A 198 8.54 7.06 -12.06
C ILE A 198 9.33 6.01 -12.85
N GLN A 199 8.78 4.81 -12.91
CA GLN A 199 9.25 3.70 -13.73
C GLN A 199 8.09 2.87 -14.24
N GLU A 200 8.38 1.86 -15.05
CA GLU A 200 7.40 0.84 -15.43
C GLU A 200 6.96 0.06 -14.16
N PRO A 201 5.64 -0.12 -13.91
CA PRO A 201 5.15 -0.69 -12.65
C PRO A 201 5.71 -2.07 -12.29
N LYS A 202 5.98 -2.92 -13.29
CA LYS A 202 6.56 -4.27 -13.18
C LYS A 202 8.09 -4.28 -13.26
N SER A 203 8.74 -3.12 -13.24
CA SER A 203 10.20 -3.04 -13.17
C SER A 203 10.75 -3.81 -11.96
N ASN A 204 11.89 -4.47 -12.18
CA ASN A 204 12.63 -5.18 -11.14
C ASN A 204 13.46 -4.23 -10.25
N ILE A 205 13.53 -2.95 -10.60
CA ILE A 205 14.19 -1.93 -9.77
C ILE A 205 13.25 -1.61 -8.61
N LEU A 206 13.72 -1.85 -7.39
CA LEU A 206 12.97 -1.61 -6.17
C LEU A 206 13.43 -0.32 -5.51
N LEU A 207 12.44 0.47 -5.10
CA LEU A 207 12.69 1.69 -4.36
C LEU A 207 13.15 1.34 -2.96
N ASN A 208 14.21 2.02 -2.53
CA ASN A 208 14.73 1.97 -1.18
C ASN A 208 14.82 3.35 -0.54
N ILE A 209 14.60 4.43 -1.29
CA ILE A 209 14.59 5.79 -0.75
C ILE A 209 13.24 6.40 -1.07
N PHE A 210 12.62 7.01 -0.07
CA PHE A 210 11.32 7.64 -0.20
C PHE A 210 11.34 9.04 0.43
N SER A 211 10.64 10.00 -0.18
CA SER A 211 10.44 11.34 0.41
C SER A 211 8.95 11.69 0.34
N GLU A 212 8.24 11.67 1.47
CA GLU A 212 6.80 12.04 1.57
C GLU A 212 6.57 13.55 1.37
N GLY A 213 7.27 14.21 0.45
CA GLY A 213 7.36 15.68 0.40
C GLY A 213 8.12 16.26 1.60
N LEU A 214 8.70 15.41 2.44
CA LEU A 214 9.58 15.76 3.54
C LEU A 214 11.01 15.77 3.00
N THR A 215 11.63 16.95 3.00
CA THR A 215 13.04 17.09 2.64
C THR A 215 13.88 16.50 3.76
N TYR A 216 14.36 15.27 3.55
CA TYR A 216 15.29 14.63 4.46
C TYR A 216 16.73 15.00 4.10
N PRO A 217 17.59 15.30 5.08
CA PRO A 217 19.02 15.37 4.82
C PRO A 217 19.51 13.99 4.36
N LYS A 218 20.52 13.95 3.48
CA LYS A 218 21.06 12.70 2.93
C LYS A 218 21.46 11.68 4.01
N SER A 219 21.91 12.17 5.17
CA SER A 219 22.27 11.36 6.34
C SER A 219 21.10 10.62 6.98
N GLU A 220 19.85 11.00 6.70
CA GLU A 220 18.65 10.37 7.23
C GLU A 220 17.97 9.42 6.24
N LEU A 221 18.49 9.32 5.00
CA LEU A 221 17.86 8.48 3.98
C LEU A 221 18.16 6.98 4.14
N TYR A 222 19.28 6.61 4.80
CA TYR A 222 19.73 5.21 5.02
C TYR A 222 19.42 4.27 3.84
N PRO A 223 19.94 4.55 2.63
CA PRO A 223 19.60 3.80 1.42
C PRO A 223 19.91 2.29 1.49
N GLU A 224 20.85 1.90 2.35
CA GLU A 224 21.24 0.51 2.62
C GLU A 224 20.18 -0.27 3.41
N ILE A 225 19.39 0.41 4.25
CA ILE A 225 18.26 -0.18 4.97
C ILE A 225 16.99 -0.01 4.12
N GLY A 226 16.75 1.22 3.72
CA GLY A 226 15.65 1.66 2.90
C GLY A 226 14.32 1.88 3.63
N TRP A 227 13.37 2.43 2.87
CA TRP A 227 12.08 2.92 3.35
C TRP A 227 10.90 2.11 2.79
N HIS A 228 9.81 2.12 3.56
CA HIS A 228 8.52 1.52 3.29
C HIS A 228 8.60 0.03 2.92
N GLU A 229 7.53 -0.48 2.30
CA GLU A 229 7.46 -1.84 1.80
C GLU A 229 8.54 -2.12 0.74
N GLY A 230 8.97 -1.11 -0.03
CA GLY A 230 10.02 -1.24 -1.04
C GLY A 230 11.35 -1.71 -0.47
N GLY A 231 11.83 -1.07 0.61
CA GLY A 231 13.07 -1.44 1.29
C GLY A 231 13.02 -2.88 1.80
N ARG A 232 11.91 -3.27 2.46
CA ARG A 232 11.73 -4.62 3.00
C ARG A 232 11.63 -5.69 1.91
N VAL A 233 10.86 -5.42 0.85
CA VAL A 233 10.76 -6.36 -0.28
C VAL A 233 12.10 -6.54 -0.98
N LYS A 234 12.86 -5.45 -1.15
CA LYS A 234 14.20 -5.50 -1.76
C LYS A 234 15.15 -6.38 -0.97
N GLU A 235 15.15 -6.21 0.34
CA GLU A 235 15.98 -6.97 1.26
C GLU A 235 15.64 -8.47 1.23
N ILE A 236 14.35 -8.81 1.35
CA ILE A 236 13.85 -10.21 1.31
C ILE A 236 14.21 -10.89 -0.02
N VAL A 237 13.92 -10.24 -1.14
CA VAL A 237 14.17 -10.78 -2.49
C VAL A 237 15.67 -10.94 -2.73
N ALA A 238 16.50 -10.00 -2.28
CA ALA A 238 17.95 -10.11 -2.41
C ALA A 238 18.52 -11.30 -1.63
N LYS A 239 17.99 -11.57 -0.43
CA LYS A 239 18.46 -12.68 0.41
C LYS A 239 18.01 -14.05 -0.09
N LEU A 240 16.72 -14.23 -0.31
CA LEU A 240 16.12 -15.53 -0.62
C LEU A 240 15.97 -15.81 -2.12
N LYS A 241 16.29 -14.83 -2.99
CA LYS A 241 16.11 -14.92 -4.46
C LYS A 241 14.67 -15.30 -4.86
N LEU A 242 13.69 -14.81 -4.11
CA LEU A 242 12.27 -15.15 -4.33
C LEU A 242 11.75 -14.65 -5.66
N GLU A 243 10.81 -15.41 -6.23
CA GLU A 243 9.96 -14.90 -7.28
C GLU A 243 9.10 -13.76 -6.72
N ARG A 244 9.12 -12.64 -7.44
CA ARG A 244 8.42 -11.44 -7.06
C ARG A 244 7.58 -10.95 -8.22
N ASP A 245 6.33 -10.67 -7.92
CA ASP A 245 5.37 -10.03 -8.80
C ASP A 245 4.86 -8.73 -8.16
N VAL A 246 4.28 -7.86 -8.99
CA VAL A 246 3.55 -6.68 -8.53
C VAL A 246 2.09 -6.76 -8.93
N ALA A 247 1.23 -6.20 -8.08
CA ALA A 247 -0.17 -6.01 -8.41
C ALA A 247 -0.37 -4.59 -8.98
N THR A 248 -0.47 -4.45 -10.30
CA THR A 248 -0.70 -3.15 -10.97
C THR A 248 -1.98 -3.15 -11.80
N GLY A 249 -2.63 -2.01 -12.00
CA GLY A 249 -3.81 -1.93 -12.86
C GLY A 249 -5.07 -2.51 -12.24
N THR A 250 -5.33 -2.21 -10.97
CA THR A 250 -6.52 -2.67 -10.26
C THR A 250 -7.73 -1.83 -10.66
N ILE A 251 -8.83 -2.50 -11.04
CA ILE A 251 -10.11 -1.80 -11.28
C ILE A 251 -10.74 -1.39 -9.97
N VAL A 252 -11.22 -0.17 -9.92
CA VAL A 252 -11.99 0.36 -8.79
C VAL A 252 -13.30 0.92 -9.27
N ALA A 253 -14.34 0.77 -8.45
CA ALA A 253 -15.67 1.26 -8.75
C ALA A 253 -16.30 1.97 -7.55
N LYS A 254 -17.11 2.99 -7.84
CA LYS A 254 -17.77 3.83 -6.84
C LYS A 254 -19.17 3.33 -6.52
N LYS A 255 -19.52 3.23 -5.23
CA LYS A 255 -20.87 2.95 -4.73
C LYS A 255 -21.12 3.77 -3.47
N GLY A 256 -22.22 4.54 -3.45
CA GLY A 256 -22.57 5.36 -2.29
C GLY A 256 -21.49 6.37 -1.88
N GLY A 257 -20.83 7.00 -2.87
CA GLY A 257 -19.76 7.98 -2.62
C GLY A 257 -18.37 7.37 -2.34
N LYS A 258 -18.29 6.08 -2.01
CA LYS A 258 -17.04 5.38 -1.68
C LYS A 258 -16.53 4.53 -2.84
N TRP A 259 -15.21 4.35 -2.90
CA TRP A 259 -14.55 3.53 -3.90
C TRP A 259 -14.21 2.16 -3.36
N TYR A 260 -14.27 1.14 -4.21
CA TYR A 260 -14.00 -0.24 -3.84
C TYR A 260 -13.12 -0.91 -4.89
N ALA A 261 -12.25 -1.81 -4.46
CA ALA A 261 -11.50 -2.74 -5.29
C ALA A 261 -12.10 -4.16 -5.18
N PRO A 262 -11.95 -5.00 -6.21
CA PRO A 262 -12.57 -6.31 -6.26
C PRO A 262 -11.68 -7.43 -5.70
N ASN A 263 -12.34 -8.52 -5.28
CA ASN A 263 -11.70 -9.83 -5.14
C ASN A 263 -11.43 -10.49 -6.51
N GLU A 264 -10.94 -11.73 -6.49
CA GLU A 264 -10.60 -12.51 -7.68
C GLU A 264 -11.78 -12.74 -8.65
N ASP A 265 -13.00 -12.78 -8.13
CA ASP A 265 -14.26 -13.00 -8.87
C ASP A 265 -14.88 -11.71 -9.44
N GLY A 266 -14.26 -10.56 -9.19
CA GLY A 266 -14.78 -9.26 -9.64
C GLY A 266 -15.88 -8.69 -8.74
N VAL A 267 -15.99 -9.14 -7.49
CA VAL A 267 -16.91 -8.57 -6.48
C VAL A 267 -16.18 -7.45 -5.74
N PHE A 268 -16.71 -6.23 -5.84
CA PHE A 268 -16.14 -5.02 -5.26
C PHE A 268 -16.44 -4.94 -3.77
N MET A 269 -15.43 -5.15 -2.92
CA MET A 269 -15.64 -5.35 -1.49
C MET A 269 -14.63 -4.64 -0.58
N PHE A 270 -13.48 -4.21 -1.11
CA PHE A 270 -12.41 -3.60 -0.32
C PHE A 270 -12.40 -2.09 -0.55
N GLU A 271 -12.75 -1.31 0.47
CA GLU A 271 -12.82 0.16 0.36
C GLU A 271 -11.44 0.75 0.02
N VAL A 272 -11.41 1.63 -0.98
CA VAL A 272 -10.22 2.35 -1.47
C VAL A 272 -10.33 3.81 -1.04
N PRO A 273 -9.36 4.33 -0.28
CA PRO A 273 -9.32 5.74 0.10
C PRO A 273 -9.36 6.70 -1.09
N ILE A 274 -10.00 7.86 -0.90
CA ILE A 274 -10.20 8.85 -1.95
C ILE A 274 -8.87 9.40 -2.50
N ASP A 275 -7.84 9.52 -1.67
CA ASP A 275 -6.52 10.01 -2.10
C ASP A 275 -5.91 9.11 -3.19
N LYS A 276 -6.16 7.79 -3.14
CA LYS A 276 -5.63 6.83 -4.13
C LYS A 276 -6.29 6.93 -5.50
N VAL A 277 -7.57 7.28 -5.53
CA VAL A 277 -8.29 7.60 -6.79
C VAL A 277 -8.12 9.06 -7.20
N SER A 278 -7.32 9.83 -6.46
CA SER A 278 -6.90 11.19 -6.80
C SER A 278 -5.47 11.25 -7.34
N TYR A 279 -4.82 10.12 -7.56
CA TYR A 279 -3.48 10.09 -8.15
C TYR A 279 -3.52 10.58 -9.60
N PRO A 280 -2.55 11.40 -10.04
CA PRO A 280 -2.45 11.84 -11.42
C PRO A 280 -2.15 10.68 -12.39
N THR A 281 -1.86 9.49 -11.89
CA THR A 281 -1.64 8.25 -12.65
C THR A 281 -2.89 7.37 -12.74
N LEU A 282 -4.06 7.80 -12.24
CA LEU A 282 -5.33 7.07 -12.40
C LEU A 282 -5.75 6.93 -13.87
N ARG A 283 -6.40 5.86 -14.29
CA ARG A 283 -7.04 5.77 -15.62
C ARG A 283 -8.56 5.76 -15.48
N PRO A 284 -9.24 6.92 -15.52
CA PRO A 284 -10.69 6.97 -15.39
C PRO A 284 -11.41 6.48 -16.67
N PHE A 285 -12.34 5.54 -16.51
CA PHE A 285 -13.24 5.10 -17.60
C PHE A 285 -14.61 5.79 -17.53
N SER A 286 -14.99 6.27 -16.35
CA SER A 286 -16.16 7.10 -16.08
C SER A 286 -15.99 7.83 -14.74
N GLU A 287 -17.00 8.55 -14.26
CA GLU A 287 -17.04 9.08 -12.89
C GLU A 287 -16.98 7.97 -11.81
N ASN A 288 -17.50 6.77 -12.11
CA ASN A 288 -17.72 5.70 -11.13
C ASN A 288 -16.88 4.45 -11.38
N LEU A 289 -15.96 4.49 -12.35
CA LEU A 289 -15.13 3.35 -12.74
C LEU A 289 -13.76 3.84 -13.23
N ALA A 290 -12.70 3.32 -12.65
CA ALA A 290 -11.33 3.66 -13.00
C ALA A 290 -10.39 2.46 -12.83
N MET A 291 -9.18 2.59 -13.36
CA MET A 291 -8.07 1.68 -13.12
C MET A 291 -6.95 2.42 -12.38
N ILE A 292 -6.49 1.86 -11.27
CA ILE A 292 -5.34 2.35 -10.51
C ILE A 292 -4.09 1.59 -10.97
N VAL A 293 -3.16 2.31 -11.58
CA VAL A 293 -1.84 1.76 -11.97
C VAL A 293 -0.95 1.61 -10.73
N ASP A 294 -0.91 2.65 -9.91
CA ASP A 294 -0.12 2.74 -8.69
C ASP A 294 -0.93 2.24 -7.50
N THR A 295 -1.05 0.91 -7.40
CA THR A 295 -1.72 0.30 -6.25
C THR A 295 -0.97 0.65 -4.96
N HIS A 296 -1.71 1.00 -3.92
CA HIS A 296 -1.18 1.34 -2.60
C HIS A 296 -2.05 0.71 -1.51
N GLY A 297 -1.69 -0.50 -1.11
CA GLY A 297 -2.24 -1.21 0.03
C GLY A 297 -3.00 -2.49 -0.32
N MET A 298 -3.25 -3.29 0.73
CA MET A 298 -3.80 -4.65 0.61
C MET A 298 -5.12 -4.70 -0.17
N ASN A 299 -5.98 -3.70 0.02
CA ASN A 299 -7.28 -3.57 -0.66
C ASN A 299 -7.18 -3.62 -2.18
N MET A 300 -6.07 -3.17 -2.77
CA MET A 300 -5.90 -3.09 -4.21
C MET A 300 -5.12 -4.25 -4.81
N VAL A 301 -4.56 -5.16 -4.01
CA VAL A 301 -3.71 -6.25 -4.53
C VAL A 301 -4.41 -7.61 -4.59
N VAL A 302 -5.53 -7.78 -3.88
CA VAL A 302 -6.21 -9.09 -3.68
C VAL A 302 -6.42 -9.87 -4.98
N SER A 303 -7.13 -9.30 -5.96
CA SER A 303 -7.45 -10.03 -7.19
C SER A 303 -6.20 -10.51 -7.93
N GLN A 304 -5.11 -9.75 -7.89
CA GLN A 304 -3.88 -10.10 -8.59
C GLN A 304 -3.04 -11.10 -7.80
N ALA A 305 -2.96 -10.93 -6.47
CA ALA A 305 -2.27 -11.86 -5.60
C ALA A 305 -2.83 -13.29 -5.77
N ILE A 306 -4.15 -13.46 -5.75
CA ILE A 306 -4.78 -14.77 -5.95
C ILE A 306 -4.51 -15.31 -7.37
N LYS A 307 -4.68 -14.49 -8.42
CA LYS A 307 -4.44 -14.93 -9.81
C LYS A 307 -2.99 -15.33 -10.08
N LYS A 308 -2.04 -14.70 -9.37
CA LYS A 308 -0.60 -14.97 -9.49
C LYS A 308 -0.14 -16.07 -8.54
N ASN A 309 -1.04 -16.72 -7.80
CA ASN A 309 -0.75 -17.75 -6.80
C ASN A 309 0.28 -17.29 -5.76
N ALA A 310 0.11 -16.07 -5.25
CA ALA A 310 0.97 -15.55 -4.19
C ALA A 310 0.89 -16.43 -2.94
N THR A 311 2.03 -16.75 -2.34
CA THR A 311 2.08 -17.36 -0.99
C THR A 311 2.27 -16.29 0.08
N VAL A 312 2.84 -15.15 -0.30
CA VAL A 312 3.09 -13.99 0.55
C VAL A 312 2.64 -12.71 -0.14
N VAL A 313 1.99 -11.81 0.60
CA VAL A 313 1.66 -10.47 0.13
C VAL A 313 2.24 -9.43 1.09
N ILE A 314 2.95 -8.45 0.52
CA ILE A 314 3.53 -7.31 1.26
C ILE A 314 2.99 -6.01 0.69
N ALA A 315 2.23 -5.28 1.49
CA ALA A 315 1.60 -4.02 1.10
C ALA A 315 1.16 -3.23 2.34
N CYS A 316 0.73 -2.00 2.12
CA CYS A 316 0.28 -1.10 3.16
C CYS A 316 -1.07 -1.52 3.76
N CYS A 317 -1.26 -1.29 5.07
CA CYS A 317 -2.43 -1.69 5.87
C CYS A 317 -3.02 -0.54 6.71
N ASP A 318 -2.74 0.71 6.34
CA ASP A 318 -3.15 1.94 7.05
C ASP A 318 -4.63 2.38 6.86
N HIS A 319 -5.53 1.47 6.46
CA HIS A 319 -6.94 1.79 6.27
C HIS A 319 -7.83 0.57 6.58
N PRO A 320 -9.05 0.72 7.15
CA PRO A 320 -9.93 -0.41 7.44
C PRO A 320 -10.22 -1.32 6.23
N GLY A 321 -10.39 -0.72 5.05
CA GLY A 321 -10.56 -1.47 3.79
C GLY A 321 -9.35 -2.34 3.42
N LYS A 322 -8.13 -1.92 3.79
CA LYS A 322 -6.90 -2.70 3.62
C LYS A 322 -6.85 -3.87 4.59
N ILE A 323 -7.31 -3.69 5.83
CA ILE A 323 -7.39 -4.77 6.82
C ILE A 323 -8.42 -5.84 6.43
N LYS A 324 -9.57 -5.43 5.88
CA LYS A 324 -10.54 -6.37 5.30
C LYS A 324 -9.89 -7.25 4.22
N ALA A 325 -9.07 -6.65 3.37
CA ALA A 325 -8.33 -7.38 2.34
C ALA A 325 -7.22 -8.27 2.90
N ALA A 326 -6.48 -7.81 3.90
CA ALA A 326 -5.48 -8.61 4.60
C ALA A 326 -6.10 -9.88 5.21
N LYS A 327 -7.23 -9.72 5.92
CA LYS A 327 -7.97 -10.86 6.46
C LYS A 327 -8.46 -11.80 5.34
N TYR A 328 -9.02 -11.25 4.26
CA TYR A 328 -9.50 -12.06 3.13
C TYR A 328 -8.37 -12.91 2.51
N LEU A 329 -7.19 -12.33 2.30
CA LEU A 329 -6.02 -13.04 1.80
C LEU A 329 -5.55 -14.13 2.77
N SER A 330 -5.50 -13.82 4.07
CA SER A 330 -5.23 -14.80 5.12
C SER A 330 -6.22 -15.97 5.10
N ASP A 331 -7.52 -15.70 4.98
CA ASP A 331 -8.57 -16.73 4.93
C ASP A 331 -8.41 -17.64 3.68
N LYS A 332 -7.67 -17.19 2.68
CA LYS A 332 -7.27 -17.96 1.48
C LYS A 332 -5.91 -18.66 1.62
N GLY A 333 -5.30 -18.63 2.80
CA GLY A 333 -4.02 -19.28 3.09
C GLY A 333 -2.79 -18.49 2.67
N VAL A 334 -2.94 -17.19 2.36
CA VAL A 334 -1.81 -16.31 1.99
C VAL A 334 -1.24 -15.67 3.27
N LYS A 335 0.09 -15.69 3.44
CA LYS A 335 0.78 -14.95 4.50
C LYS A 335 0.74 -13.45 4.17
N VAL A 336 0.33 -12.61 5.11
CA VAL A 336 0.19 -11.16 4.85
C VAL A 336 1.10 -10.35 5.78
N ILE A 337 1.95 -9.51 5.20
CA ILE A 337 2.86 -8.63 5.93
C ILE A 337 2.43 -7.17 5.73
N CYS A 338 2.14 -6.51 6.84
CA CYS A 338 1.60 -5.16 6.95
C CYS A 338 2.59 -4.23 7.65
N ASN A 339 3.69 -3.82 7.00
CA ASN A 339 4.70 -2.95 7.64
C ASN A 339 4.15 -1.59 8.09
N THR A 340 3.08 -1.12 7.43
CA THR A 340 2.32 0.08 7.80
C THR A 340 0.94 -0.33 8.33
N ASP A 341 0.85 -0.46 9.64
CA ASP A 341 -0.09 -1.33 10.38
C ASP A 341 -1.21 -0.60 11.16
N ARG A 342 -1.42 0.69 10.92
CA ARG A 342 -2.26 1.57 11.78
C ARG A 342 -3.62 0.98 12.20
N PHE A 343 -4.28 0.25 11.31
CA PHE A 343 -5.61 -0.33 11.54
C PHE A 343 -5.60 -1.84 11.76
N LEU A 344 -4.44 -2.48 11.78
CA LEU A 344 -4.29 -3.91 12.07
C LEU A 344 -4.99 -4.35 13.38
N PRO A 345 -5.09 -3.49 14.43
CA PRO A 345 -5.89 -3.81 15.62
C PRO A 345 -7.33 -4.30 15.35
N LEU A 346 -7.96 -3.88 14.23
CA LEU A 346 -9.34 -4.26 13.89
C LEU A 346 -9.57 -5.78 13.74
N ILE A 347 -8.50 -6.57 13.59
CA ILE A 347 -8.57 -8.03 13.45
C ILE A 347 -7.82 -8.79 14.55
N ILE A 348 -7.50 -8.15 15.67
CA ILE A 348 -6.95 -8.87 16.83
C ILE A 348 -7.91 -10.00 17.25
N GLY A 349 -7.36 -11.18 17.49
CA GLY A 349 -8.08 -12.38 17.89
C GLY A 349 -8.83 -13.10 16.77
N SER A 350 -8.66 -12.65 15.52
CA SER A 350 -9.32 -13.30 14.37
C SER A 350 -8.70 -14.64 13.97
N GLY A 351 -7.49 -14.96 14.45
CA GLY A 351 -6.73 -16.13 14.01
C GLY A 351 -6.13 -15.98 12.61
N ALA A 352 -6.15 -14.76 12.06
CA ALA A 352 -5.62 -14.49 10.73
C ALA A 352 -4.09 -14.58 10.71
N ASN A 353 -3.56 -15.07 9.59
CA ASN A 353 -2.14 -15.19 9.26
C ASN A 353 -1.62 -13.84 8.73
N VAL A 354 -1.65 -12.81 9.59
CA VAL A 354 -1.20 -11.45 9.28
C VAL A 354 -0.19 -11.00 10.33
N LEU A 355 0.96 -10.47 9.90
CA LEU A 355 1.93 -9.79 10.75
C LEU A 355 1.96 -8.30 10.40
N GLY A 356 1.99 -7.44 11.42
CA GLY A 356 2.14 -6.00 11.25
C GLY A 356 3.59 -5.58 11.06
N SER A 357 4.04 -4.58 11.81
CA SER A 357 5.42 -4.06 11.84
C SER A 357 6.41 -5.06 12.49
N ALA A 358 6.31 -6.34 12.13
CA ALA A 358 7.11 -7.43 12.68
C ALA A 358 8.55 -7.38 12.13
N PRO A 359 9.58 -7.38 13.01
CA PRO A 359 10.95 -7.52 12.57
C PRO A 359 11.19 -8.94 12.02
N PHE A 360 12.31 -9.12 11.33
CA PHE A 360 12.72 -10.44 10.87
C PHE A 360 14.22 -10.66 11.03
N GLU A 361 14.57 -11.93 11.13
CA GLU A 361 15.94 -12.41 11.22
C GLU A 361 16.25 -13.42 10.12
N TYR A 362 17.54 -13.53 9.80
CA TYR A 362 18.04 -14.47 8.81
C TYR A 362 18.54 -15.72 9.49
N GLU A 363 17.96 -16.86 9.13
CA GLU A 363 18.38 -18.16 9.64
C GLU A 363 18.68 -19.09 8.46
N ASN A 364 19.97 -19.20 8.12
CA ASN A 364 20.43 -19.99 6.96
C ASN A 364 19.73 -19.53 5.66
N ASP A 365 18.97 -20.43 5.03
CA ASP A 365 18.20 -20.21 3.79
C ASP A 365 16.74 -19.82 4.05
N LYS A 366 16.45 -19.25 5.22
CA LYS A 366 15.11 -18.84 5.65
C LYS A 366 15.12 -17.45 6.26
N ILE A 367 13.96 -16.80 6.23
CA ILE A 367 13.69 -15.58 6.97
C ILE A 367 12.56 -15.86 7.96
N LEU A 368 12.82 -15.64 9.25
CA LEU A 368 11.83 -15.71 10.32
C LEU A 368 11.31 -14.29 10.58
N PHE A 369 10.03 -14.05 10.34
CA PHE A 369 9.33 -12.84 10.76
C PHE A 369 8.66 -13.06 12.11
N GLY A 370 8.67 -12.04 12.97
CA GLY A 370 7.97 -12.08 14.26
C GLY A 370 8.79 -12.78 15.36
N ASP A 371 8.11 -13.60 16.17
CA ASP A 371 8.67 -14.31 17.34
C ASP A 371 9.48 -13.40 18.29
N ARG A 372 8.82 -12.34 18.75
CA ARG A 372 9.33 -11.36 19.72
C ARG A 372 8.42 -11.29 20.95
N PRO A 373 8.33 -12.36 21.76
CA PRO A 373 7.32 -12.45 22.79
C PRO A 373 7.54 -11.44 23.93
N VAL A 374 6.47 -10.75 24.33
CA VAL A 374 6.40 -9.94 25.55
C VAL A 374 5.19 -10.36 26.37
N THR A 375 5.42 -10.68 27.64
CA THR A 375 4.35 -10.97 28.61
C THR A 375 3.95 -9.69 29.32
N LEU A 376 2.65 -9.42 29.33
CA LEU A 376 1.99 -8.33 30.02
C LEU A 376 1.09 -8.90 31.12
N HIS A 377 1.18 -8.35 32.32
CA HIS A 377 0.37 -8.78 33.45
C HIS A 377 -0.82 -7.85 33.66
N LYS A 378 -1.94 -8.38 34.17
CA LYS A 378 -3.10 -7.58 34.57
C LYS A 378 -2.67 -6.44 35.51
N GLY A 379 -3.12 -5.23 35.20
CA GLY A 379 -2.79 -4.01 35.96
C GLY A 379 -1.37 -3.46 35.73
N GLN A 380 -0.56 -4.09 34.87
CA GLN A 380 0.77 -3.57 34.52
C GLN A 380 0.66 -2.20 33.85
N MET A 381 1.52 -1.27 34.26
CA MET A 381 1.64 0.05 33.65
C MET A 381 2.26 -0.06 32.26
N VAL A 382 1.58 0.50 31.27
CA VAL A 382 2.04 0.64 29.88
C VAL A 382 1.86 2.09 29.46
N VAL A 383 2.89 2.72 28.91
CA VAL A 383 2.79 4.07 28.33
C VAL A 383 2.70 3.96 26.82
N VAL A 384 1.69 4.60 26.22
CA VAL A 384 1.45 4.52 24.78
C VAL A 384 1.37 5.89 24.15
N THR A 385 1.75 6.02 22.89
CA THR A 385 1.59 7.28 22.15
C THR A 385 0.18 7.43 21.60
N ASP A 386 -0.21 8.70 21.46
CA ASP A 386 -1.31 9.19 20.63
C ASP A 386 -0.88 10.53 20.01
N TYR A 387 -1.73 11.16 19.21
CA TYR A 387 -1.46 12.48 18.63
C TYR A 387 -2.60 13.46 18.93
N ASP A 388 -2.28 14.76 18.92
CA ASP A 388 -3.26 15.84 19.05
C ASP A 388 -2.91 17.01 18.11
N SER A 389 -2.87 16.71 16.81
CA SER A 389 -2.42 17.66 15.79
C SER A 389 -3.02 17.35 14.43
N THR A 390 -3.09 18.38 13.59
CA THR A 390 -3.50 18.25 12.18
C THR A 390 -2.29 18.08 11.24
N LYS A 391 -1.07 17.97 11.78
CA LYS A 391 0.15 17.80 10.98
C LYS A 391 0.11 16.50 10.19
N TYR A 392 0.43 16.58 8.90
CA TYR A 392 0.40 15.43 8.00
C TYR A 392 1.28 14.28 8.52
N ALA A 393 0.76 13.06 8.46
CA ALA A 393 1.39 11.81 8.92
C ALA A 393 1.65 11.70 10.44
N LEU A 394 1.37 12.71 11.27
CA LEU A 394 1.50 12.58 12.73
C LEU A 394 0.47 11.60 13.31
N TRP A 395 -0.68 11.45 12.64
CA TRP A 395 -1.74 10.54 13.08
C TRP A 395 -1.31 9.07 13.22
N TYR A 396 -0.20 8.66 12.63
CA TYR A 396 0.32 7.29 12.80
C TYR A 396 0.81 7.00 14.22
N TYR A 397 1.08 8.02 15.04
CA TYR A 397 1.39 7.84 16.46
C TYR A 397 0.18 7.42 17.31
N ASP A 398 -1.06 7.37 16.77
CA ASP A 398 -2.21 6.74 17.44
C ASP A 398 -2.23 5.20 17.40
N THR A 399 -1.38 4.59 16.57
CA THR A 399 -1.38 3.13 16.37
C THR A 399 -1.21 2.35 17.68
N PRO A 400 -0.28 2.72 18.59
CA PRO A 400 -0.14 2.02 19.86
C PRO A 400 -1.42 2.11 20.71
N LYS A 401 -2.00 3.30 20.89
CA LYS A 401 -3.26 3.46 21.63
C LYS A 401 -4.38 2.59 21.05
N ARG A 402 -4.56 2.60 19.71
CA ARG A 402 -5.56 1.77 19.03
C ARG A 402 -5.37 0.29 19.33
N TYR A 403 -4.13 -0.19 19.27
CA TYR A 403 -3.78 -1.57 19.55
C TYR A 403 -4.14 -1.95 20.98
N PHE A 404 -3.67 -1.19 21.97
CA PHE A 404 -3.90 -1.51 23.38
C PHE A 404 -5.37 -1.37 23.81
N ASP A 405 -6.11 -0.41 23.28
CA ASP A 405 -7.56 -0.32 23.51
C ASP A 405 -8.25 -1.59 23.01
N LYS A 406 -7.92 -1.99 21.76
CA LYS A 406 -8.56 -3.15 21.14
C LYS A 406 -8.13 -4.47 21.77
N LEU A 407 -6.86 -4.58 22.17
CA LEU A 407 -6.30 -5.73 22.84
C LEU A 407 -7.01 -6.00 24.18
N GLN A 408 -7.24 -4.96 24.99
CA GLN A 408 -7.99 -5.10 26.24
C GLN A 408 -9.46 -5.44 25.96
N GLU A 409 -10.08 -4.83 24.95
CA GLU A 409 -11.46 -5.12 24.55
C GLU A 409 -11.67 -6.59 24.18
N VAL A 410 -10.76 -7.20 23.42
CA VAL A 410 -10.93 -8.58 22.91
C VAL A 410 -10.43 -9.66 23.85
N THR A 411 -9.53 -9.33 24.79
CA THR A 411 -8.94 -10.33 25.72
C THR A 411 -9.53 -10.25 27.13
N GLY A 412 -10.06 -9.09 27.54
CA GLY A 412 -10.52 -8.83 28.90
C GLY A 412 -9.39 -8.63 29.92
N VAL A 413 -8.11 -8.65 29.49
CA VAL A 413 -6.97 -8.37 30.36
C VAL A 413 -6.81 -6.86 30.50
N ASN A 414 -7.26 -6.30 31.62
CA ASN A 414 -7.14 -4.87 31.89
C ASN A 414 -5.69 -4.50 32.26
N LEU A 415 -5.06 -3.67 31.44
CA LEU A 415 -3.75 -3.05 31.66
C LEU A 415 -3.96 -1.63 32.22
N ASN A 416 -2.95 -1.06 32.87
CA ASN A 416 -2.97 0.35 33.25
C ASN A 416 -2.30 1.17 32.15
N VAL A 417 -3.09 1.67 31.20
CA VAL A 417 -2.57 2.36 30.01
C VAL A 417 -2.57 3.88 30.22
N THR A 418 -1.37 4.48 30.21
CA THR A 418 -1.20 5.93 30.21
C THR A 418 -0.90 6.40 28.79
N VAL A 419 -1.71 7.35 28.28
CA VAL A 419 -1.57 7.89 26.93
C VAL A 419 -0.79 9.19 26.95
N VAL A 420 0.23 9.30 26.09
CA VAL A 420 0.99 10.53 25.86
C VAL A 420 0.68 11.06 24.47
N LYS A 421 0.04 12.23 24.40
CA LYS A 421 -0.30 12.90 23.15
C LYS A 421 0.88 13.70 22.63
N LEU A 422 1.23 13.47 21.36
CA LEU A 422 2.26 14.22 20.65
C LEU A 422 1.61 15.29 19.75
N ASN A 423 2.18 16.49 19.75
CA ASN A 423 1.71 17.61 18.92
C ASN A 423 2.59 17.81 17.69
N ASP A 424 3.84 17.32 17.75
CA ASP A 424 4.82 17.35 16.66
C ASP A 424 5.70 16.09 16.65
N PHE A 425 6.47 15.92 15.56
CA PHE A 425 7.60 15.00 15.50
C PHE A 425 8.71 15.48 16.45
N GLY A 426 9.51 14.55 16.96
CA GLY A 426 10.63 14.87 17.85
C GLY A 426 10.23 15.10 19.32
N GLU A 427 9.09 14.55 19.72
CA GLU A 427 8.56 14.67 21.08
C GLU A 427 8.68 13.36 21.89
N MET A 428 9.48 12.40 21.43
CA MET A 428 9.53 11.06 22.05
C MET A 428 10.05 11.10 23.50
N ASN A 429 10.89 12.07 23.83
CA ASN A 429 11.35 12.31 25.20
C ASN A 429 10.18 12.53 26.19
N ASN A 430 9.05 13.08 25.75
CA ASN A 430 7.87 13.25 26.61
C ASN A 430 7.29 11.89 27.04
N VAL A 431 7.28 10.92 26.12
CA VAL A 431 6.86 9.53 26.39
C VAL A 431 7.79 8.88 27.40
N ILE A 432 9.11 9.04 27.20
CA ILE A 432 10.13 8.47 28.09
C ILE A 432 10.04 9.06 29.50
N LYS A 433 9.87 10.38 29.64
CA LYS A 433 9.70 11.03 30.96
C LYS A 433 8.47 10.51 31.71
N VAL A 434 7.35 10.31 31.01
CA VAL A 434 6.14 9.73 31.62
C VAL A 434 6.38 8.28 32.02
N ALA A 435 7.02 7.47 31.17
CA ALA A 435 7.36 6.09 31.50
C ALA A 435 8.26 5.99 32.74
N GLU A 436 9.27 6.86 32.86
CA GLU A 436 10.15 6.93 34.02
C GLU A 436 9.41 7.38 35.28
N LYS A 437 8.59 8.44 35.18
CA LYS A 437 7.80 8.97 36.30
C LYS A 437 6.81 7.96 36.86
N GLU A 438 6.12 7.25 35.97
CA GLU A 438 5.09 6.27 36.34
C GLU A 438 5.68 4.86 36.60
N GLY A 439 7.01 4.71 36.51
CA GLY A 439 7.70 3.44 36.72
C GLY A 439 7.36 2.36 35.68
N ALA A 440 6.87 2.74 34.50
CA ALA A 440 6.48 1.83 33.44
C ALA A 440 7.70 1.08 32.89
N LYS A 441 7.52 -0.23 32.66
CA LYS A 441 8.54 -1.10 32.02
C LYS A 441 8.22 -1.42 30.56
N VAL A 442 7.05 -1.01 30.09
CA VAL A 442 6.60 -1.27 28.73
C VAL A 442 6.11 0.04 28.13
N ILE A 443 6.58 0.34 26.92
CA ILE A 443 6.06 1.42 26.10
C ILE A 443 5.52 0.86 24.77
N GLY A 444 4.44 1.44 24.27
CA GLY A 444 3.94 1.24 22.91
C GLY A 444 4.19 2.49 22.08
N VAL A 445 5.05 2.41 21.07
CA VAL A 445 5.55 3.58 20.35
C VAL A 445 5.68 3.33 18.85
N ARG A 446 5.67 4.42 18.08
CA ARG A 446 6.18 4.45 16.71
C ARG A 446 7.58 5.07 16.72
N VAL A 447 8.53 4.43 16.06
CA VAL A 447 9.88 4.95 15.82
C VAL A 447 10.03 5.28 14.34
N PHE A 448 9.94 6.57 14.00
CA PHE A 448 9.91 7.05 12.63
C PHE A 448 11.15 7.87 12.26
N ASN A 449 11.60 8.74 13.16
CA ASN A 449 12.70 9.67 12.92
C ASN A 449 13.86 9.45 13.91
N ARG A 450 14.92 10.25 13.77
CA ARG A 450 16.11 10.17 14.62
C ARG A 450 15.82 10.42 16.09
N ASP A 451 15.03 11.44 16.42
CA ASP A 451 14.72 11.76 17.81
C ASP A 451 13.99 10.59 18.49
N ASP A 452 13.02 9.98 17.79
CA ASP A 452 12.33 8.80 18.32
C ASP A 452 13.32 7.69 18.66
N TYR A 453 14.23 7.40 17.71
CA TYR A 453 15.23 6.35 17.86
C TYR A 453 16.18 6.62 19.04
N GLU A 454 16.77 7.80 19.14
CA GLU A 454 17.75 8.11 20.20
C GLU A 454 17.10 8.05 21.59
N ASN A 455 15.87 8.55 21.74
CA ASN A 455 15.16 8.53 23.02
C ASN A 455 14.75 7.10 23.43
N VAL A 456 14.19 6.32 22.50
CA VAL A 456 13.80 4.92 22.78
C VAL A 456 15.04 4.07 23.07
N LYS A 457 16.10 4.21 22.27
CA LYS A 457 17.38 3.54 22.50
C LYS A 457 17.93 3.81 23.89
N ALA A 458 18.07 5.08 24.25
CA ALA A 458 18.59 5.46 25.57
C ALA A 458 17.73 4.90 26.73
N TRP A 459 16.40 4.80 26.54
CA TRP A 459 15.53 4.20 27.54
C TRP A 459 15.69 2.67 27.63
N LEU A 460 15.86 1.97 26.51
CA LEU A 460 16.10 0.52 26.48
C LEU A 460 17.47 0.15 27.09
N GLU A 461 18.52 0.94 26.83
CA GLU A 461 19.87 0.72 27.37
C GLU A 461 19.95 0.88 28.90
N LYS A 462 19.09 1.74 29.48
CA LYS A 462 19.06 1.95 30.94
C LYS A 462 18.68 0.69 31.73
N ASN A 463 17.89 -0.21 31.15
CA ASN A 463 17.42 -1.41 31.86
C ASN A 463 16.96 -2.51 30.89
N ILE A 464 17.54 -3.71 31.00
CA ILE A 464 17.19 -4.88 30.17
C ILE A 464 15.71 -5.33 30.29
N ASN A 465 15.04 -4.93 31.37
CA ASN A 465 13.62 -5.20 31.59
C ASN A 465 12.69 -4.16 30.94
N ASN A 466 13.23 -3.05 30.43
CA ASN A 466 12.46 -2.10 29.65
C ASN A 466 12.14 -2.74 28.28
N LYS A 467 10.87 -2.70 27.89
CA LYS A 467 10.37 -3.27 26.62
C LYS A 467 9.67 -2.21 25.78
N ALA A 468 9.92 -2.23 24.48
CA ALA A 468 9.24 -1.36 23.52
C ALA A 468 8.46 -2.21 22.51
N ILE A 469 7.15 -1.99 22.40
CA ILE A 469 6.33 -2.60 21.37
C ILE A 469 6.21 -1.58 20.24
N LEU A 470 6.71 -1.95 19.06
CA LEU A 470 6.91 -1.07 17.93
C LEU A 470 5.73 -1.18 16.97
N PHE A 471 5.16 -0.03 16.64
CA PHE A 471 4.01 0.09 15.74
C PHE A 471 4.40 0.97 14.56
N HIS A 472 4.03 0.59 13.35
CA HIS A 472 4.26 1.41 12.16
C HIS A 472 5.73 1.87 12.02
N SER A 473 6.67 1.01 12.40
CA SER A 473 8.09 1.37 12.62
C SER A 473 9.02 0.63 11.67
N GLU A 474 8.74 -0.64 11.40
CA GLU A 474 9.55 -1.52 10.54
C GLU A 474 9.51 -1.08 9.07
N ALA A 475 8.61 -0.17 8.70
CA ALA A 475 8.64 0.52 7.40
C ALA A 475 9.74 1.60 7.30
N TYR A 476 10.44 1.94 8.38
CA TYR A 476 11.35 3.09 8.43
C TYR A 476 12.74 2.67 8.92
N PRO A 477 13.83 3.33 8.48
CA PRO A 477 15.18 2.94 8.89
C PRO A 477 15.39 2.91 10.40
N TYR A 478 14.89 3.92 11.10
CA TYR A 478 15.04 4.05 12.55
C TYR A 478 14.29 2.96 13.33
N GLY A 479 13.06 2.63 12.91
CA GLY A 479 12.30 1.51 13.46
C GLY A 479 12.93 0.16 13.15
N TYR A 480 13.48 0.00 11.94
CA TYR A 480 14.26 -1.17 11.55
C TYR A 480 15.49 -1.38 12.43
N MET A 481 16.25 -0.31 12.71
CA MET A 481 17.46 -0.36 13.54
C MET A 481 17.12 -0.75 14.98
N ILE A 482 16.17 -0.06 15.61
CA ILE A 482 15.84 -0.31 17.02
C ILE A 482 15.36 -1.74 17.26
N ALA A 483 14.56 -2.30 16.34
CA ALA A 483 14.06 -3.67 16.44
C ALA A 483 15.16 -4.75 16.36
N ARG A 484 16.28 -4.43 15.71
CA ARG A 484 17.42 -5.35 15.54
C ARG A 484 18.47 -5.18 16.62
N GLU A 485 18.76 -3.94 17.02
CA GLU A 485 19.68 -3.64 18.12
C GLU A 485 19.17 -4.19 19.46
N PHE A 486 17.85 -4.14 19.68
CA PHE A 486 17.19 -4.54 20.92
C PHE A 486 16.23 -5.71 20.73
N ALA A 487 16.67 -6.74 20.01
CA ALA A 487 15.91 -7.94 19.66
C ALA A 487 15.14 -8.58 20.84
N THR A 488 15.74 -8.62 22.04
CA THR A 488 15.13 -9.21 23.25
C THR A 488 14.30 -8.24 24.07
N GLN A 489 14.29 -6.95 23.71
CA GLN A 489 13.55 -5.89 24.38
C GLN A 489 12.47 -5.26 23.51
N THR A 490 12.40 -5.62 22.22
CA THR A 490 11.42 -5.10 21.29
C THR A 490 10.40 -6.16 20.90
N SER A 491 9.19 -5.73 20.57
CA SER A 491 8.11 -6.55 20.03
C SER A 491 7.32 -5.75 18.99
N PHE A 492 6.25 -6.33 18.46
CA PHE A 492 5.44 -5.75 17.40
C PHE A 492 3.94 -5.93 17.69
N ASP A 493 3.11 -5.39 16.80
CA ASP A 493 1.66 -5.34 16.87
C ASP A 493 0.98 -6.66 16.47
N ASP A 494 1.28 -7.71 17.24
CA ASP A 494 0.76 -9.06 17.05
C ASP A 494 -0.77 -9.15 17.20
N ILE A 495 -1.46 -9.62 16.16
CA ILE A 495 -2.91 -9.77 16.18
C ILE A 495 -3.41 -11.06 16.83
N ASN A 496 -2.54 -12.01 17.15
CA ASN A 496 -2.94 -13.29 17.75
C ASN A 496 -2.33 -13.44 19.15
N PRO A 497 -2.75 -12.60 20.12
CA PRO A 497 -2.24 -12.70 21.47
C PRO A 497 -2.66 -14.01 22.15
N VAL A 498 -1.83 -14.47 23.08
CA VAL A 498 -2.12 -15.64 23.92
C VAL A 498 -2.54 -15.16 25.31
N VAL A 499 -3.79 -15.49 25.68
CA VAL A 499 -4.35 -15.16 27.00
C VAL A 499 -4.09 -16.32 27.97
N LEU A 500 -3.43 -16.05 29.09
CA LEU A 500 -2.94 -17.02 30.06
C LEU A 500 -3.62 -16.89 31.45
#